data_AF-A0A136KTR1-F1
#
_entry.id   AF-A0A136KTR1-F1
#
_cell.length_a   1.000
_cell.length_b   1.000
_cell.length_c   1.000
_cell.angle_alpha   90.00
_cell.angle_beta   90.00
_cell.angle_gamma   90.00
#
_symmetry.space_group_name_H-M   'P 1'
#
loop_
_entity.id
_entity.type
_entity.pdbx_description
1 polymer ?
#
loop_
_entity_poly.entity_id
_entity_poly.type
_entity_poly.pdbx_seq_one_letter_code
_entity_poly.pdbx_strand_id
1 'polypeptide(L)'
;MKKKNKLDPKDYDDGMLPEYDFTGKKGVRGKYYRDMRKGYTVRIHNEDGSVTETHYGPTITLEADIAVYFPDAESVNNALRTLISILPNKQVSETKAKYKVSKKPKKKKIAAKK
;
A
#
# COMPACT_ATOMS: atom_id res chain seq x y z
N MET A 1 -6.45 3.30 57.59
CA MET A 1 -5.05 3.75 57.36
C MET A 1 -4.70 3.50 55.90
N LYS A 2 -4.44 4.55 55.10
CA LYS A 2 -4.05 4.39 53.68
C LYS A 2 -2.56 3.97 53.63
N LYS A 3 -2.26 2.75 53.16
CA LYS A 3 -0.88 2.35 52.85
C LYS A 3 -0.37 3.21 51.69
N LYS A 4 0.61 4.06 51.95
CA LYS A 4 1.38 4.76 50.92
C LYS A 4 2.45 3.78 50.43
N ASN A 5 2.18 3.05 49.35
CA ASN A 5 3.26 2.40 48.61
C ASN A 5 4.02 3.52 47.89
N LYS A 6 5.11 3.98 48.49
CA LYS A 6 6.09 4.89 47.88
C LYS A 6 7.11 4.04 47.15
N LEU A 7 6.87 3.77 45.88
CA LEU A 7 7.94 3.51 44.92
C LEU A 7 7.96 4.72 43.99
N ASP A 8 9.10 5.41 43.91
CA ASP A 8 9.27 6.51 42.96
C ASP A 8 9.20 5.89 41.55
N PRO A 9 8.42 6.45 40.60
CA PRO A 9 8.33 5.93 39.24
C PRO A 9 9.69 5.77 38.54
N LYS A 10 10.75 6.43 39.03
CA LYS A 10 12.11 6.31 38.51
C LYS A 10 12.87 5.06 38.93
N ASP A 11 12.42 4.37 39.98
CA ASP A 11 13.08 3.18 40.53
C ASP A 11 12.45 1.86 40.05
N TYR A 12 11.49 1.94 39.12
CA TYR A 12 10.79 0.79 38.57
C TYR A 12 11.42 0.40 37.23
N ASP A 13 12.36 -0.55 37.27
CA ASP A 13 12.78 -1.26 36.07
C ASP A 13 11.65 -2.21 35.67
N ASP A 14 10.88 -1.81 34.66
CA ASP A 14 9.77 -2.60 34.12
C ASP A 14 10.25 -3.73 33.20
N GLY A 15 11.57 -3.87 33.01
CA GLY A 15 12.18 -4.87 32.15
C GLY A 15 11.90 -4.62 30.66
N MET A 16 11.40 -3.44 30.28
CA MET A 16 11.19 -3.10 28.88
C MET A 16 12.54 -2.89 28.18
N LEU A 17 12.70 -3.52 27.02
CA LEU A 17 13.84 -3.25 26.18
C LEU A 17 13.79 -1.78 25.69
N PRO A 18 14.94 -1.09 25.56
CA PRO A 18 14.98 0.32 25.15
C PRO A 18 14.24 0.64 23.85
N GLU A 19 14.11 -0.33 22.93
CA GLU A 19 13.38 -0.20 21.66
C GLU A 19 11.87 -0.04 21.86
N TYR A 20 11.34 -0.55 22.97
CA TYR A 20 9.92 -0.50 23.34
C TYR A 20 9.62 0.60 24.38
N ASP A 21 10.61 1.41 24.78
CA ASP A 21 10.36 2.57 25.61
C ASP A 21 9.68 3.68 24.78
N PHE A 22 8.39 3.89 25.04
CA PHE A 22 7.59 4.96 24.43
C PHE A 22 7.43 6.18 25.34
N THR A 23 8.13 6.25 26.46
CA THR A 23 8.08 7.37 27.39
C THR A 23 8.45 8.68 26.68
N GLY A 24 7.62 9.71 26.86
CA GLY A 24 7.80 11.01 26.20
C GLY A 24 7.46 11.03 24.69
N LYS A 25 7.13 9.89 24.08
CA LYS A 25 6.69 9.83 22.67
C LYS A 25 5.17 10.06 22.59
N LYS A 26 4.71 10.96 21.71
CA LYS A 26 3.28 11.14 21.41
C LYS A 26 2.86 10.23 20.26
N GLY A 27 1.95 9.29 20.52
CA GLY A 27 1.31 8.48 19.49
C GLY A 27 0.29 9.31 18.68
N VAL A 28 0.29 9.16 17.36
CA VAL A 28 -0.72 9.78 16.47
C VAL A 28 -1.71 8.70 16.04
N ARG A 29 -2.98 8.85 16.44
CA ARG A 29 -4.05 7.94 16.05
C ARG A 29 -4.21 7.96 14.52
N GLY A 30 -4.22 6.79 13.90
CA GLY A 30 -4.46 6.65 12.46
C GLY A 30 -3.28 7.04 11.55
N LYS A 31 -2.07 7.24 12.08
CA LYS A 31 -0.89 7.66 11.30
C LYS A 31 -0.64 6.83 10.03
N TYR A 32 -0.85 5.51 10.11
CA TYR A 32 -0.55 4.56 9.02
C TYR A 32 -1.80 3.92 8.39
N TYR A 33 -3.00 4.41 8.73
CA TYR A 33 -4.25 3.76 8.29
C TYR A 33 -4.42 3.79 6.76
N ARG A 34 -4.00 4.87 6.11
CA ARG A 34 -4.06 5.00 4.64
C ARG A 34 -3.10 4.06 3.93
N ASP A 35 -1.92 3.83 4.52
CA ASP A 35 -0.93 2.93 3.93
C ASP A 35 -1.34 1.48 4.11
N MET A 36 -1.92 1.11 5.26
CA MET A 36 -2.47 -0.24 5.47
C MET A 36 -3.54 -0.60 4.43
N ARG A 37 -4.35 0.37 3.97
CA ARG A 37 -5.34 0.16 2.89
C ARG A 37 -4.72 -0.21 1.55
N LYS A 38 -3.46 0.15 1.29
CA LYS A 38 -2.75 -0.22 0.05
C LYS A 38 -2.36 -1.69 0.00
N GLY A 39 -2.49 -2.40 1.13
CA GLY A 39 -2.01 -3.75 1.31
C GLY A 39 -0.64 -3.78 1.99
N TYR A 40 -0.28 -4.92 2.55
CA TYR A 40 0.98 -5.14 3.25
C TYR A 40 1.42 -6.59 3.10
N THR A 41 2.71 -6.81 3.25
CA THR A 41 3.30 -8.15 3.17
C THR A 41 3.80 -8.55 4.55
N VAL A 42 3.35 -9.71 5.03
CA VAL A 42 3.83 -10.30 6.28
C VAL A 42 4.88 -11.34 5.94
N ARG A 43 6.04 -11.24 6.59
CA ARG A 43 7.14 -12.20 6.51
C ARG A 43 7.31 -12.83 7.87
N ILE A 44 7.09 -14.14 7.96
CA ILE A 44 7.28 -14.90 9.20
C ILE A 44 8.57 -15.70 9.03
N HIS A 45 9.51 -15.45 9.93
CA HIS A 45 10.73 -16.23 10.05
C HIS A 45 10.47 -17.39 10.98
N ASN A 46 10.53 -18.60 10.44
CA ASN A 46 10.30 -19.83 11.20
C ASN A 46 11.61 -20.32 11.84
N GLU A 47 11.49 -21.15 12.89
CA GLU A 47 12.64 -21.72 13.60
C GLU A 47 13.50 -22.65 12.73
N ASP A 48 12.90 -23.22 11.68
CA ASP A 48 13.59 -24.05 10.67
C ASP A 48 14.43 -23.23 9.67
N GLY A 49 14.46 -21.89 9.81
CA GLY A 49 15.17 -20.97 8.93
C GLY A 49 14.41 -20.60 7.65
N SER A 50 13.20 -21.14 7.43
CA SER A 50 12.35 -20.76 6.30
C SER A 50 11.66 -19.40 6.54
N VAL A 51 11.33 -18.72 5.44
CA VAL A 51 10.54 -17.48 5.47
C VAL A 51 9.25 -17.70 4.72
N THR A 52 8.12 -17.56 5.41
CA THR A 52 6.80 -17.56 4.76
C THR A 52 6.37 -16.13 4.49
N GLU A 53 6.15 -15.80 3.21
CA GLU A 53 5.74 -14.47 2.77
C GLU A 53 4.28 -14.52 2.33
N THR A 54 3.41 -13.79 3.02
CA THR A 54 1.99 -13.67 2.69
C THR A 54 1.65 -12.23 2.37
N HIS A 55 1.11 -11.99 1.17
CA HIS A 55 0.67 -10.68 0.74
C HIS A 55 -0.82 -10.48 1.04
N TYR A 56 -1.13 -9.44 1.81
CA TYR A 56 -2.49 -8.98 2.07
C TYR A 56 -2.76 -7.78 1.17
N GLY A 57 -3.66 -7.99 0.20
CA GLY A 57 -3.93 -7.03 -0.86
C GLY A 57 -4.57 -5.72 -0.40
N PRO A 58 -4.78 -4.78 -1.34
CA PRO A 58 -5.41 -3.51 -1.03
C PRO A 58 -6.84 -3.72 -0.52
N THR A 59 -7.16 -3.08 0.61
CA THR A 59 -8.51 -3.11 1.17
C THR A 59 -9.32 -1.96 0.59
N ILE A 60 -10.33 -2.29 -0.22
CA ILE A 60 -11.33 -1.34 -0.68
C ILE A 60 -12.36 -1.18 0.43
N THR A 61 -12.43 0.02 1.00
CA THR A 61 -13.38 0.34 2.07
C THR A 61 -14.47 1.22 1.49
N LEU A 62 -15.72 0.86 1.77
CA LEU A 62 -16.87 1.67 1.38
C LEU A 62 -17.03 2.81 2.39
N GLU A 63 -17.47 3.96 1.89
CA GLU A 63 -17.94 5.05 2.76
C GLU A 63 -19.30 4.67 3.37
N ALA A 64 -19.65 5.31 4.49
CA ALA A 64 -20.80 4.91 5.30
C ALA A 64 -22.13 5.03 4.56
N ASP A 65 -22.24 6.03 3.67
CA ASP A 65 -23.38 6.26 2.78
C ASP A 65 -23.49 5.17 1.69
N ILE A 66 -22.38 4.74 1.12
CA ILE A 66 -22.34 3.71 0.07
C ILE A 66 -22.62 2.32 0.67
N ALA A 67 -22.12 2.05 1.87
CA ALA A 67 -22.35 0.79 2.57
C ALA A 67 -23.83 0.51 2.87
N VAL A 68 -24.68 1.55 2.90
CA VAL A 68 -26.15 1.39 3.03
C VAL A 68 -26.74 0.65 1.82
N TYR A 69 -26.20 0.89 0.63
CA TYR A 69 -26.69 0.30 -0.61
C TYR A 69 -25.96 -1.00 -0.97
N PHE A 70 -24.71 -1.14 -0.54
CA PHE A 70 -23.85 -2.27 -0.85
C PHE A 70 -23.37 -2.96 0.44
N PRO A 71 -24.14 -3.92 0.97
CA PRO A 71 -23.83 -4.56 2.26
C PRO A 71 -22.62 -5.49 2.19
N ASP A 72 -22.28 -6.01 1.00
CA ASP A 72 -21.20 -6.97 0.81
C ASP A 72 -20.42 -6.73 -0.50
N ALA A 73 -19.29 -7.43 -0.63
CA ALA A 73 -18.44 -7.36 -1.81
C ALA A 73 -19.09 -7.96 -3.06
N GLU A 74 -20.03 -8.90 -2.91
CA GLU A 74 -20.70 -9.55 -4.04
C GLU A 74 -21.64 -8.57 -4.75
N SER A 75 -22.42 -7.81 -3.99
CA SER A 75 -23.32 -6.75 -4.44
C SER A 75 -22.56 -5.65 -5.19
N VAL A 76 -21.42 -5.17 -4.62
CA VAL A 76 -20.55 -4.20 -5.29
C VAL A 76 -20.05 -4.75 -6.63
N ASN A 77 -19.52 -5.98 -6.62
CA ASN A 77 -18.95 -6.59 -7.80
C ASN A 77 -20.00 -6.83 -8.89
N ASN A 78 -21.22 -7.21 -8.52
CA ASN A 78 -22.30 -7.38 -9.47
C ASN A 78 -22.68 -6.04 -10.12
N ALA A 79 -22.84 -4.97 -9.34
CA ALA A 79 -23.13 -3.65 -9.88
C ALA A 79 -22.03 -3.15 -10.84
N LEU A 80 -20.76 -3.31 -10.47
CA LEU A 80 -19.64 -2.93 -11.35
C LEU A 80 -19.60 -3.77 -12.64
N ARG A 81 -19.89 -5.07 -12.57
CA ARG A 81 -19.95 -5.95 -13.75
C ARG A 81 -21.11 -5.60 -14.68
N THR A 82 -22.30 -5.34 -14.13
CA THR A 82 -23.44 -4.89 -14.93
C THR A 82 -23.13 -3.58 -15.63
N LEU A 83 -22.48 -2.63 -14.94
CA LEU A 83 -22.01 -1.38 -15.54
C LEU A 83 -21.01 -1.63 -16.68
N ILE A 84 -20.02 -2.50 -16.48
CA ILE A 84 -19.06 -2.90 -17.53
C ILE A 84 -19.79 -3.53 -18.73
N SER A 85 -20.84 -4.32 -18.51
CA SER A 85 -21.60 -4.95 -19.60
C SER A 85 -22.47 -3.97 -20.40
N ILE A 86 -22.98 -2.92 -19.75
CA ILE A 86 -23.88 -1.94 -20.38
C ILE A 86 -23.09 -0.83 -21.07
N LEU A 87 -21.89 -0.50 -20.54
CA LEU A 87 -21.00 0.44 -21.19
C LEU A 87 -20.61 -0.12 -22.56
N PRO A 88 -20.87 0.59 -23.67
CA PRO A 88 -20.35 0.18 -24.95
C PRO A 88 -18.84 0.12 -24.81
N ASN A 89 -18.23 -0.98 -25.25
CA ASN A 89 -16.78 -1.11 -25.35
C ASN A 89 -16.28 0.09 -26.14
N LYS A 90 -15.87 1.15 -25.43
CA LYS A 90 -15.06 2.20 -26.00
C LYS A 90 -13.75 1.48 -26.21
N GLN A 91 -13.65 0.84 -27.38
CA GLN A 91 -12.39 0.47 -27.98
C GLN A 91 -11.53 1.69 -27.70
N VAL A 92 -10.58 1.55 -26.78
CA VAL A 92 -9.48 2.48 -26.68
C VAL A 92 -8.78 2.23 -27.99
N SER A 93 -9.28 2.87 -29.04
CA SER A 93 -8.67 2.86 -30.35
C SER A 93 -7.25 3.19 -30.02
N GLU A 94 -6.35 2.26 -30.30
CA GLU A 94 -4.93 2.49 -30.25
C GLU A 94 -4.72 3.81 -30.99
N THR A 95 -4.68 4.92 -30.25
CA THR A 95 -3.97 6.09 -30.69
C THR A 95 -2.55 5.60 -30.66
N LYS A 96 -2.18 4.88 -31.74
CA LYS A 96 -0.84 4.69 -32.20
C LYS A 96 -0.29 6.09 -32.19
N ALA A 97 0.36 6.44 -31.08
CA ALA A 97 1.11 7.65 -30.96
C ALA A 97 1.99 7.61 -32.19
N LYS A 98 1.68 8.48 -33.16
CA LYS A 98 2.50 8.70 -34.34
C LYS A 98 3.76 9.37 -33.81
N TYR A 99 4.63 8.59 -33.17
CA TYR A 99 6.00 8.98 -32.93
C TYR A 99 6.58 9.16 -34.32
N LYS A 100 6.61 10.41 -34.79
CA LYS A 100 7.48 10.82 -35.88
C LYS A 100 8.91 10.54 -35.39
N VAL A 101 9.41 9.34 -35.62
CA VAL A 101 10.82 9.06 -35.51
C VAL A 101 11.47 9.89 -36.61
N SER A 102 12.05 11.03 -36.24
CA SER A 102 12.91 11.80 -37.12
C SER A 102 14.01 10.85 -37.61
N LYS A 103 14.03 10.58 -38.92
CA LYS A 103 15.11 9.80 -39.53
C LYS A 103 16.43 10.52 -39.20
N LYS A 104 17.30 9.89 -38.38
CA LYS A 104 18.65 10.39 -38.14
C LYS A 104 19.34 10.58 -39.51
N PRO A 105 20.01 11.70 -39.77
CA PRO A 105 20.73 11.88 -41.02
C PRO A 105 21.85 10.84 -41.12
N LYS A 106 21.94 10.15 -42.26
CA LYS A 106 23.05 9.24 -42.57
C LYS A 106 24.36 10.04 -42.52
N LYS A 107 25.29 9.65 -41.66
CA LYS A 107 26.66 10.17 -41.67
C LYS A 107 27.26 9.93 -43.06
N LYS A 108 27.60 11.01 -43.78
CA LYS A 108 28.40 10.92 -45.00
C LYS A 108 29.76 10.33 -44.61
N LYS A 109 30.16 9.21 -45.24
CA LYS A 109 31.54 8.72 -45.15
C LYS A 109 32.41 9.76 -45.83
N ILE A 110 33.24 10.45 -45.06
CA ILE A 110 34.31 11.27 -45.61
C ILE A 110 35.37 10.28 -46.10
N ALA A 111 35.63 10.28 -47.40
CA ALA A 111 36.70 9.50 -48.01
C ALA A 111 38.04 10.04 -47.49
N ALA A 112 38.82 9.20 -46.80
CA ALA A 112 40.22 9.47 -46.53
C ALA A 112 41.00 9.31 -47.84
N LYS A 113 41.68 10.38 -48.22
CA LYS A 113 42.50 10.49 -49.43
C LYS A 113 43.96 10.40 -48.98
N LYS A 114 44.73 9.58 -49.71
CA LYS A 114 46.17 9.30 -49.61
C LYS A 114 46.63 8.38 -48.50
#